data_AF-A0A4Y2VFG9-F1
#
_entry.id   AF-A0A4Y2VFG9-F1
#
_cell.length_a   1.000
_cell.length_b   1.000
_cell.length_c   1.000
_cell.angle_alpha   90.00
_cell.angle_beta   90.00
_cell.angle_gamma   90.00
#
_symmetry.space_group_name_H-M   'P 1'
#
loop_
_entity.id
_entity.type
_entity.pdbx_description
1 polymer ?
#
loop_
_entity_poly.entity_id
_entity_poly.type
_entity_poly.pdbx_seq_one_letter_code
_entity_poly.pdbx_strand_id
1 'polypeptide(L)'
;MSDNTFEVKWRIENAISWFETRNDTLYSSQFLAGTLKNTRWKLRLSLNSQLGEKYISFSLQRDIEDDYPQTINLNYELLFIASDGSLLKSKRCTDKFDPKTVSQELNVKQSVILEEEKKAYFAEGVLTVCCQLWKGSNFSYGRSCLIQTVIGKKCIKVNTTIDNLSPPSIMNVNFMPPSTDISLLSLDVYVGSDELIFKRKHVECKSFSWYLCKLFALGSNGEEIGFKERNDLTNQLILNNAEIIQSMPPLDHLIRKGTLSLQLEITYYPAVVSESTRIMF
;
A
#
# COMPACT_ATOMS: atom_id res chain seq x y z
N MET A 1 -2.64 4.63 42.78
CA MET A 1 -3.74 4.38 41.83
C MET A 1 -3.15 3.55 40.72
N SER A 2 -3.69 2.36 40.42
CA SER A 2 -3.18 1.57 39.30
C SER A 2 -3.71 2.18 38.01
N ASP A 3 -2.81 2.57 37.11
CA ASP A 3 -3.17 2.94 35.75
C ASP A 3 -3.89 1.75 35.13
N ASN A 4 -5.21 1.87 34.93
CA ASN A 4 -6.02 0.80 34.36
C ASN A 4 -6.26 0.99 32.86
N THR A 5 -5.59 1.97 32.27
CA THR A 5 -5.77 2.39 30.88
C THR A 5 -4.43 2.38 30.14
N PHE A 6 -4.52 2.23 28.84
CA PHE A 6 -3.38 2.31 27.94
C PHE A 6 -3.80 2.91 26.61
N GLU A 7 -3.03 3.85 26.08
CA GLU A 7 -3.25 4.41 24.75
C GLU A 7 -2.10 4.05 23.81
N VAL A 8 -2.40 3.55 22.62
CA VAL A 8 -1.42 3.38 21.56
C VAL A 8 -1.84 4.22 20.36
N LYS A 9 -0.96 5.13 19.94
CA LYS A 9 -1.09 5.87 18.69
C LYS A 9 -0.16 5.27 17.65
N TRP A 10 -0.65 5.10 16.44
CA TRP A 10 0.11 4.56 15.33
C TRP A 10 0.04 5.49 14.13
N ARG A 11 1.19 6.06 13.79
CA ARG A 11 1.38 6.97 12.66
C ARG A 11 2.05 6.22 11.52
N ILE A 12 1.44 6.26 10.35
CA ILE A 12 1.89 5.50 9.18
C ILE A 12 2.12 6.46 8.02
N GLU A 13 3.38 6.61 7.64
CA GLU A 13 3.80 7.41 6.49
C GLU A 13 3.71 6.59 5.20
N ASN A 14 3.28 7.23 4.12
CA ASN A 14 3.09 6.60 2.80
C ASN A 14 2.09 5.43 2.79
N ALA A 15 1.08 5.46 3.67
CA ALA A 15 0.10 4.37 3.76
C ALA A 15 -0.87 4.31 2.56
N ILE A 16 -1.09 5.42 1.85
CA ILE A 16 -1.96 5.46 0.64
C ILE A 16 -1.55 4.38 -0.36
N SER A 17 -0.26 4.33 -0.69
CA SER A 17 0.26 3.33 -1.63
C SER A 17 0.07 1.89 -1.15
N TRP A 18 0.08 1.65 0.16
CA TRP A 18 -0.23 0.33 0.70
C TRP A 18 -1.67 -0.06 0.36
N PHE A 19 -2.63 0.82 0.61
CA PHE A 19 -4.05 0.52 0.40
C PHE A 19 -4.50 0.55 -1.06
N GLU A 20 -3.82 1.32 -1.92
CA GLU A 20 -4.11 1.34 -3.36
C GLU A 20 -3.56 0.11 -4.07
N THR A 21 -2.38 -0.37 -3.64
CA THR A 21 -1.65 -1.40 -4.38
C THR A 21 -1.73 -2.77 -3.75
N ARG A 22 -2.03 -2.92 -2.46
CA ARG A 22 -1.94 -4.21 -1.76
C ARG A 22 -3.27 -4.60 -1.12
N ASN A 23 -3.56 -5.91 -1.12
CA ASN A 23 -4.72 -6.48 -0.41
C ASN A 23 -4.33 -7.14 0.92
N ASP A 24 -3.07 -7.07 1.29
CA ASP A 24 -2.54 -7.67 2.51
C ASP A 24 -2.62 -6.73 3.73
N THR A 25 -2.54 -7.36 4.90
CA THR A 25 -2.73 -6.69 6.18
C THR A 25 -1.45 -6.00 6.63
N LEU A 26 -1.55 -4.74 7.02
CA LEU A 26 -0.50 -4.00 7.70
C LEU A 26 -0.63 -4.18 9.21
N TYR A 27 0.47 -4.54 9.87
CA TYR A 27 0.55 -4.66 11.32
C TYR A 27 1.49 -3.61 11.89
N SER A 28 1.17 -3.11 13.08
CA SER A 28 2.12 -2.34 13.88
C SER A 28 3.17 -3.26 14.50
N SER A 29 4.27 -2.66 14.95
CA SER A 29 5.12 -3.29 15.97
C SER A 29 4.29 -3.75 17.17
N GLN A 30 4.80 -4.78 17.84
CA GLN A 30 4.21 -5.28 19.07
C GLN A 30 4.39 -4.25 20.19
N PHE A 31 3.36 -4.05 21.01
CA PHE A 31 3.45 -3.24 22.21
C PHE A 31 2.96 -4.01 23.43
N LEU A 32 3.55 -3.68 24.58
CA LEU A 32 3.18 -4.22 25.88
C LEU A 32 2.22 -3.27 26.58
N ALA A 33 0.99 -3.72 26.79
CA ALA A 33 0.06 -3.01 27.65
C ALA A 33 0.38 -3.38 29.10
N GLY A 34 1.32 -2.67 29.73
CA GLY A 34 1.80 -3.01 31.08
C GLY A 34 0.69 -2.98 32.15
N THR A 35 -0.30 -2.13 31.93
CA THR A 35 -1.54 -2.03 32.74
C THR A 35 -2.48 -3.24 32.55
N LEU A 36 -2.23 -4.07 31.54
CA LEU A 36 -2.99 -5.28 31.19
C LEU A 36 -2.17 -6.57 31.39
N LYS A 37 -1.42 -6.64 32.49
CA LYS A 37 -0.58 -7.81 32.86
C LYS A 37 0.57 -8.09 31.88
N ASN A 38 1.12 -7.04 31.27
CA ASN A 38 2.19 -7.13 30.26
C ASN A 38 1.83 -8.03 29.07
N THR A 39 0.56 -8.04 28.67
CA THR A 39 0.16 -8.76 27.46
C THR A 39 0.63 -8.05 26.19
N ARG A 40 0.90 -8.85 25.16
CA ARG A 40 1.41 -8.42 23.86
C ARG A 40 0.28 -8.19 22.87
N TRP A 41 0.33 -7.06 22.19
CA TRP A 41 -0.72 -6.61 21.27
C TRP A 41 -0.11 -6.03 19.99
N LYS A 42 -0.89 -6.06 18.91
CA LYS A 42 -0.62 -5.35 17.66
C LYS A 42 -1.87 -4.63 17.19
N LEU A 43 -1.67 -3.51 16.51
CA LEU A 43 -2.70 -2.88 15.71
C LEU A 43 -2.67 -3.46 14.29
N ARG A 44 -3.85 -3.57 13.69
CA ARG A 44 -4.07 -4.22 12.40
C ARG A 44 -4.87 -3.30 11.48
N LEU A 45 -4.35 -3.04 10.28
CA LEU A 45 -5.08 -2.39 9.19
C LEU A 45 -5.16 -3.34 8.00
N SER A 46 -6.36 -3.60 7.51
CA SER A 46 -6.58 -4.47 6.35
C SER A 46 -7.62 -3.90 5.40
N LEU A 47 -7.56 -4.33 4.14
CA LEU A 47 -8.68 -4.13 3.22
C LEU A 47 -9.71 -5.24 3.42
N ASN A 48 -10.98 -4.84 3.49
CA ASN A 48 -12.12 -5.75 3.52
C ASN A 48 -13.08 -5.37 2.39
N SER A 49 -13.73 -6.36 1.78
CA SER A 49 -14.70 -6.15 0.71
C SER A 49 -16.06 -6.67 1.17
N GLN A 50 -17.05 -5.79 1.27
CA GLN A 50 -18.40 -6.12 1.68
C GLN A 50 -19.38 -5.65 0.61
N LEU A 51 -20.13 -6.59 0.03
CA LEU A 51 -21.16 -6.30 -1.00
C LEU A 51 -20.65 -5.45 -2.19
N GLY A 52 -19.39 -5.66 -2.60
CA GLY A 52 -18.77 -4.93 -3.71
C GLY A 52 -18.13 -3.59 -3.31
N GLU A 53 -18.32 -3.13 -2.07
CA GLU A 53 -17.64 -1.95 -1.53
C GLU A 53 -16.37 -2.35 -0.77
N LYS A 54 -15.29 -1.59 -0.98
CA LYS A 54 -14.01 -1.77 -0.29
C LYS A 54 -13.93 -0.87 0.95
N TYR A 55 -13.38 -1.42 2.02
CA TYR A 55 -13.22 -0.77 3.31
C TYR A 55 -11.78 -0.92 3.80
N ILE A 56 -11.30 0.10 4.49
CA ILE A 56 -10.13 -0.01 5.36
C ILE A 56 -10.65 -0.33 6.76
N SER A 57 -10.25 -1.49 7.26
CA SER A 57 -10.64 -2.05 8.55
C SER A 57 -9.51 -1.90 9.55
N PHE A 58 -9.78 -1.21 10.65
CA PHE A 58 -8.86 -1.09 11.79
C PHE A 58 -9.30 -2.01 12.92
N SER A 59 -8.39 -2.80 13.48
CA SER A 59 -8.65 -3.65 14.64
C SER A 59 -7.43 -3.80 15.55
N LEU A 60 -7.69 -4.28 16.76
CA LEU A 60 -6.70 -4.69 17.74
C LEU A 60 -6.55 -6.21 17.68
N GLN A 61 -5.33 -6.70 17.77
CA GLN A 61 -5.06 -8.13 17.86
C GLN A 61 -4.21 -8.43 19.08
N ARG A 62 -4.61 -9.46 19.84
CA ARG A 62 -3.76 -10.06 20.84
C ARG A 62 -2.72 -10.95 20.17
N ASP A 63 -1.46 -10.75 20.48
CA ASP A 63 -0.36 -11.40 19.78
C ASP A 63 -0.40 -12.93 19.95
N ILE A 64 0.13 -13.64 18.95
CA ILE A 64 0.32 -15.09 18.98
C ILE A 64 1.45 -15.52 19.92
N GLU A 65 2.44 -14.65 20.10
CA GLU A 65 3.57 -14.85 21.00
C GLU A 65 3.29 -14.33 22.42
N ASP A 66 2.02 -14.06 22.73
CA ASP A 66 1.63 -13.69 24.09
C ASP A 66 1.67 -14.93 24.99
N ASP A 67 2.65 -14.96 25.89
CA ASP A 67 2.87 -16.07 26.82
C ASP A 67 1.80 -16.17 27.91
N TYR A 68 0.85 -15.21 27.98
CA TYR A 68 -0.23 -15.21 28.96
C TYR A 68 -1.42 -16.04 28.45
N PRO A 69 -1.68 -17.25 28.98
CA PRO A 69 -2.65 -18.16 28.36
C PRO A 69 -4.11 -17.80 28.65
N GLN A 70 -4.38 -16.92 29.63
CA GLN A 70 -5.75 -16.67 30.07
C GLN A 70 -6.46 -15.65 29.19
N THR A 71 -7.76 -15.85 29.01
CA THR A 71 -8.68 -14.89 28.39
C THR A 71 -8.70 -13.57 29.15
N ILE A 72 -8.69 -12.45 28.43
CA ILE A 72 -8.77 -11.10 29.00
C ILE A 72 -10.06 -10.43 28.55
N ASN A 73 -10.90 -10.02 29.49
CA ASN A 73 -12.02 -9.12 29.20
C ASN A 73 -11.49 -7.67 29.19
N LEU A 74 -11.73 -6.96 28.10
CA LEU A 74 -11.15 -5.64 27.86
C LEU A 74 -12.17 -4.72 27.19
N ASN A 75 -12.26 -3.50 27.71
CA ASN A 75 -12.91 -2.41 27.01
C ASN A 75 -11.86 -1.71 26.15
N TYR A 76 -12.25 -1.35 24.93
CA TYR A 76 -11.36 -0.65 24.04
C TYR A 76 -12.12 0.28 23.12
N GLU A 77 -11.41 1.28 22.60
CA GLU A 77 -11.91 2.18 21.56
C GLU A 77 -10.88 2.28 20.46
N LEU A 78 -11.33 2.08 19.22
CA LEU A 78 -10.56 2.23 18.00
C LEU A 78 -10.90 3.60 17.40
N LEU A 79 -9.90 4.37 17.01
CA LEU A 79 -10.07 5.72 16.49
C LEU A 79 -9.22 5.95 15.23
N PHE A 80 -9.82 6.63 14.24
CA PHE A 80 -9.10 7.37 13.20
C PHE A 80 -9.04 8.84 13.65
N ILE A 81 -7.83 9.42 13.62
CA ILE A 81 -7.56 10.75 14.16
C ILE A 81 -6.87 11.60 13.09
N ALA A 82 -7.27 12.86 12.97
CA ALA A 82 -6.60 13.84 12.10
C ALA A 82 -5.27 14.32 12.71
N SER A 83 -4.48 15.10 11.95
CA SER A 83 -3.17 15.60 12.42
C SER A 83 -3.26 16.54 13.63
N ASP A 84 -4.37 17.26 13.79
CA ASP A 84 -4.63 18.15 14.91
C ASP A 84 -5.14 17.42 16.16
N GLY A 85 -5.28 16.09 16.09
CA GLY A 85 -5.82 15.26 17.17
C GLY A 85 -7.35 15.17 17.18
N SER A 86 -8.05 15.80 16.25
CA SER A 86 -9.50 15.72 16.15
C SER A 86 -9.96 14.32 15.72
N LEU A 87 -11.13 13.93 16.24
CA LEU A 87 -11.70 12.62 15.97
C LEU A 87 -12.40 12.59 14.61
N LEU A 88 -11.95 11.70 13.72
CA LEU A 88 -12.60 11.46 12.43
C LEU A 88 -13.64 10.35 12.54
N LYS A 89 -13.28 9.25 13.21
CA LYS A 89 -14.16 8.09 13.41
C LYS A 89 -13.74 7.32 14.65
N SER A 90 -14.70 6.83 15.44
CA SER A 90 -14.41 5.87 16.49
C SER A 90 -15.40 4.70 16.55
N LYS A 91 -14.98 3.66 17.26
CA LYS A 91 -15.82 2.54 17.68
C LYS A 91 -15.37 2.06 19.05
N ARG A 92 -16.27 2.13 20.03
CA ARG A 92 -16.07 1.63 21.39
C ARG A 92 -16.68 0.23 21.53
N CYS A 93 -15.93 -0.68 22.14
CA CYS A 93 -16.27 -2.09 22.25
C CYS A 93 -15.86 -2.67 23.60
N THR A 94 -16.45 -3.83 23.92
CA THR A 94 -16.08 -4.67 25.05
C THR A 94 -16.04 -6.11 24.55
N ASP A 95 -14.87 -6.73 24.57
CA ASP A 95 -14.71 -8.11 24.09
C ASP A 95 -13.84 -8.95 25.04
N LYS A 96 -13.95 -10.26 24.89
CA LYS A 96 -13.04 -11.23 25.49
C LYS A 96 -11.97 -11.61 24.48
N PHE A 97 -10.71 -11.46 24.87
CA PHE A 97 -9.55 -11.77 24.06
C PHE A 97 -8.87 -13.03 24.58
N ASP A 98 -9.01 -14.13 23.84
CA ASP A 98 -8.11 -15.27 23.93
C ASP A 98 -6.80 -14.96 23.17
N PRO A 99 -5.74 -15.74 23.38
CA PRO A 99 -4.54 -15.63 22.53
C PRO A 99 -4.93 -15.71 21.05
N LYS A 100 -4.35 -14.83 20.22
CA LYS A 100 -4.65 -14.68 18.77
C LYS A 100 -6.02 -14.09 18.42
N THR A 101 -6.85 -13.72 19.38
CA THR A 101 -8.14 -13.06 19.08
C THR A 101 -7.90 -11.69 18.43
N VAL A 102 -8.63 -11.46 17.33
CA VAL A 102 -8.76 -10.16 16.69
C VAL A 102 -10.06 -9.52 17.19
N SER A 103 -9.99 -8.23 17.48
CA SER A 103 -11.13 -7.45 17.95
C SER A 103 -12.17 -7.25 16.84
N GLN A 104 -13.31 -6.66 17.20
CA GLN A 104 -14.18 -6.09 16.19
C GLN A 104 -13.47 -5.01 15.38
N GLU A 105 -13.86 -4.87 14.12
CA GLU A 105 -13.27 -3.90 13.20
C GLU A 105 -14.00 -2.56 13.26
N LEU A 106 -13.23 -1.47 13.14
CA LEU A 106 -13.71 -0.16 12.76
C LEU A 106 -13.48 0.01 11.25
N ASN A 107 -14.57 0.05 10.50
CA ASN A 107 -14.55 0.12 9.04
C ASN A 107 -14.82 1.53 8.55
N VAL A 108 -14.02 1.99 7.58
CA VAL A 108 -14.27 3.20 6.81
C VAL A 108 -14.14 2.86 5.33
N LYS A 109 -15.05 3.39 4.50
CA LYS A 109 -15.01 3.14 3.06
C LYS A 109 -13.66 3.59 2.50
N GLN A 110 -13.10 2.79 1.61
CA GLN A 110 -11.82 3.09 0.98
C GLN A 110 -11.90 4.38 0.16
N SER A 111 -13.01 4.62 -0.57
CA SER A 111 -13.22 5.86 -1.33
C SER A 111 -13.19 7.10 -0.42
N VAL A 112 -13.80 7.01 0.76
CA VAL A 112 -13.81 8.11 1.74
C VAL A 112 -12.39 8.45 2.19
N ILE A 113 -11.62 7.44 2.60
CA ILE A 113 -10.27 7.65 3.13
C ILE A 113 -9.25 8.03 2.05
N LEU A 114 -9.34 7.46 0.84
CA LEU A 114 -8.34 7.66 -0.22
C LEU A 114 -8.68 8.79 -1.18
N GLU A 115 -9.95 9.22 -1.27
CA GLU A 115 -10.44 10.19 -2.25
C GLU A 115 -11.21 11.35 -1.60
N GLU A 116 -12.40 11.09 -1.03
CA GLU A 116 -13.37 12.13 -0.62
C GLU A 116 -12.85 13.00 0.54
N GLU A 117 -12.36 12.35 1.60
CA GLU A 117 -11.86 12.99 2.82
C GLU A 117 -10.35 12.77 2.99
N LYS A 118 -9.64 12.49 1.89
CA LYS A 118 -8.21 12.17 1.88
C LYS A 118 -7.35 13.11 2.72
N LYS A 119 -7.60 14.41 2.64
CA LYS A 119 -6.82 15.43 3.37
C LYS A 119 -7.03 15.38 4.89
N ALA A 120 -8.20 14.93 5.34
CA ALA A 120 -8.49 14.79 6.76
C ALA A 120 -7.78 13.55 7.34
N TYR A 121 -7.86 12.41 6.64
CA TYR A 121 -7.24 11.15 7.07
C TYR A 121 -5.73 11.08 6.86
N PHE A 122 -5.19 11.77 5.83
CA PHE A 122 -3.78 11.79 5.46
C PHE A 122 -3.21 13.20 5.43
N ALA A 123 -3.44 13.97 6.48
CA ALA A 123 -2.75 15.25 6.64
C ALA A 123 -1.23 15.02 6.57
N GLU A 124 -0.55 15.77 5.71
CA GLU A 124 0.88 15.63 5.41
C GLU A 124 1.31 14.22 4.93
N GLY A 125 0.36 13.43 4.40
CA GLY A 125 0.62 12.07 3.92
C GLY A 125 0.71 11.00 5.01
N VAL A 126 0.30 11.32 6.24
CA VAL A 126 0.38 10.41 7.40
C VAL A 126 -1.02 9.98 7.85
N LEU A 127 -1.26 8.66 7.89
CA LEU A 127 -2.44 8.11 8.53
C LEU A 127 -2.18 7.96 10.02
N THR A 128 -3.09 8.44 10.87
CA THR A 128 -3.01 8.22 12.31
C THR A 128 -4.22 7.45 12.81
N VAL A 129 -3.96 6.30 13.42
CA VAL A 129 -4.95 5.52 14.16
C VAL A 129 -4.56 5.43 15.62
N CYS A 130 -5.54 5.26 16.49
CA CYS A 130 -5.33 5.16 17.93
C CYS A 130 -6.19 4.04 18.50
N CYS A 131 -5.64 3.31 19.46
CA CYS A 131 -6.41 2.40 20.29
C CYS A 131 -6.25 2.77 21.75
N GLN A 132 -7.38 2.97 22.42
CA GLN A 132 -7.44 3.13 23.86
C GLN A 132 -7.96 1.84 24.47
N LEU A 133 -7.31 1.35 25.52
CA LEU A 133 -7.58 0.10 26.19
C LEU A 133 -7.81 0.37 27.67
N TRP A 134 -8.81 -0.25 28.30
CA TRP A 134 -9.00 -0.13 29.75
C TRP A 134 -9.74 -1.31 30.38
N LYS A 135 -9.51 -1.48 31.69
CA LYS A 135 -10.26 -2.42 32.52
C LYS A 135 -11.20 -1.71 33.48
N GLY A 136 -12.37 -2.31 33.71
CA GLY A 136 -13.41 -1.77 34.59
C GLY A 136 -14.22 -0.65 33.93
N SER A 137 -15.01 0.06 34.73
CA SER A 137 -15.97 1.07 34.25
C SER A 137 -15.38 2.45 33.99
N ASN A 138 -14.23 2.77 34.60
CA ASN A 138 -13.71 4.13 34.63
C ASN A 138 -12.39 4.23 33.85
N PHE A 139 -12.34 5.18 32.92
CA PHE A 139 -11.11 5.57 32.23
C PHE A 139 -10.30 6.48 33.16
N SER A 140 -9.07 6.10 33.47
CA SER A 140 -8.06 6.97 34.10
C SER A 140 -7.02 7.39 33.06
N TYR A 141 -6.23 8.43 33.29
CA TYR A 141 -5.01 8.62 32.50
C TYR A 141 -4.01 7.53 32.89
N GLY A 142 -3.43 6.88 31.90
CA GLY A 142 -2.48 5.79 32.06
C GLY A 142 -1.36 5.92 31.03
N ARG A 143 -0.51 4.90 30.93
CA ARG A 143 0.63 4.92 30.00
C ARG A 143 0.17 5.00 28.56
N SER A 144 1.01 5.61 27.71
CA SER A 144 0.78 5.59 26.28
C SER A 144 2.04 5.22 25.50
N CYS A 145 1.86 4.80 24.25
CA CYS A 145 2.96 4.66 23.32
C CYS A 145 2.61 5.21 21.93
N LEU A 146 3.65 5.65 21.24
CA LEU A 146 3.60 6.08 19.85
C LEU A 146 4.40 5.09 19.01
N ILE A 147 3.75 4.50 18.02
CA ILE A 147 4.36 3.70 16.97
C ILE A 147 4.42 4.56 15.72
N GLN A 148 5.58 4.61 15.07
CA GLN A 148 5.76 5.27 13.79
C GLN A 148 6.28 4.26 12.79
N THR A 149 5.56 4.11 11.67
CA THR A 149 5.85 3.16 10.61
C THR A 149 5.99 3.93 9.29
N VAL A 150 7.06 3.66 8.56
CA VAL A 150 7.27 4.23 7.22
C VAL A 150 7.16 3.10 6.19
N ILE A 151 6.21 3.23 5.28
CA ILE A 151 6.11 2.33 4.12
C ILE A 151 7.14 2.75 3.08
N GLY A 152 7.98 1.80 2.68
CA GLY A 152 9.01 2.03 1.68
C GLY A 152 8.41 2.23 0.31
N LYS A 153 9.01 3.16 -0.45
CA LYS A 153 8.74 3.35 -1.86
C LYS A 153 10.07 3.34 -2.60
N LYS A 154 10.22 2.44 -3.57
CA LYS A 154 11.37 2.41 -4.48
C LYS A 154 10.88 2.71 -5.89
N CYS A 155 11.67 3.50 -6.62
CA CYS A 155 11.44 3.79 -8.02
C CYS A 155 12.72 3.44 -8.78
N ILE A 156 12.59 2.63 -9.82
CA ILE A 156 13.69 2.26 -10.71
C ILE A 156 13.32 2.72 -12.11
N LYS A 157 14.26 3.39 -12.78
CA LYS A 157 14.16 3.74 -14.20
C LYS A 157 15.12 2.86 -14.99
N VAL A 158 14.61 2.21 -16.02
CA VAL A 158 15.38 1.33 -16.91
C VAL A 158 15.20 1.81 -18.33
N ASN A 159 16.31 2.11 -18.99
CA ASN A 159 16.30 2.53 -20.38
C ASN A 159 16.57 1.32 -21.28
N THR A 160 15.94 1.30 -22.46
CA THR A 160 16.23 0.34 -23.52
C THR A 160 16.04 1.01 -24.87
N THR A 161 16.54 0.39 -25.93
CA THR A 161 16.39 0.88 -27.30
C THR A 161 15.79 -0.22 -28.16
N ILE A 162 14.90 0.18 -29.06
CA ILE A 162 14.35 -0.67 -30.10
C ILE A 162 14.92 -0.19 -31.43
N ASP A 163 15.64 -1.06 -32.11
CA ASP A 163 16.16 -0.80 -33.45
C ASP A 163 15.27 -1.45 -34.52
N ASN A 164 15.34 -0.93 -35.74
CA ASN A 164 14.68 -1.49 -36.92
C ASN A 164 13.14 -1.56 -36.80
N LEU A 165 12.51 -0.51 -36.27
CA LEU A 165 11.06 -0.37 -36.28
C LEU A 165 10.53 -0.31 -37.72
N SER A 166 9.99 -1.41 -38.22
CA SER A 166 9.31 -1.50 -39.51
C SER A 166 7.84 -1.89 -39.32
N PRO A 167 6.87 -1.02 -39.64
CA PRO A 167 5.46 -1.38 -39.65
C PRO A 167 5.11 -2.28 -40.85
N PRO A 168 4.18 -3.25 -40.72
CA PRO A 168 3.65 -3.81 -39.49
C PRO A 168 4.59 -4.90 -38.91
N SER A 169 4.90 -4.82 -37.62
CA SER A 169 5.68 -5.85 -36.94
C SER A 169 5.29 -6.02 -35.48
N ILE A 170 5.59 -7.21 -34.94
CA ILE A 170 5.49 -7.51 -33.52
C ILE A 170 6.89 -7.86 -33.05
N MET A 171 7.33 -7.23 -31.97
CA MET A 171 8.63 -7.50 -31.38
C MET A 171 8.54 -7.57 -29.87
N ASN A 172 9.50 -8.23 -29.26
CA ASN A 172 9.58 -8.35 -27.81
C ASN A 172 10.70 -7.43 -27.29
N VAL A 173 10.39 -6.68 -26.24
CA VAL A 173 11.31 -5.75 -25.61
C VAL A 173 11.47 -6.12 -24.15
N ASN A 174 12.72 -6.33 -23.76
CA ASN A 174 13.08 -6.73 -22.42
C ASN A 174 13.74 -5.57 -21.68
N PHE A 175 13.24 -5.31 -20.48
CA PHE A 175 13.84 -4.41 -19.51
C PHE A 175 14.50 -5.27 -18.44
N MET A 176 15.80 -5.08 -18.28
CA MET A 176 16.61 -5.73 -17.25
C MET A 176 17.05 -4.68 -16.23
N PRO A 177 16.29 -4.49 -15.14
CA PRO A 177 16.68 -3.57 -14.09
C PRO A 177 17.97 -4.07 -13.41
N PRO A 178 18.88 -3.17 -13.00
CA PRO A 178 20.07 -3.56 -12.23
C PRO A 178 19.76 -3.95 -10.77
N SER A 179 18.49 -4.24 -10.44
CA SER A 179 18.01 -4.49 -9.09
C SER A 179 17.98 -5.98 -8.77
N THR A 180 18.30 -6.35 -7.53
CA THR A 180 18.10 -7.71 -7.02
C THR A 180 16.63 -8.05 -6.83
N ASP A 181 15.75 -7.05 -6.75
CA ASP A 181 14.33 -7.20 -6.46
C ASP A 181 13.49 -7.55 -7.72
N ILE A 182 13.99 -7.23 -8.92
CA ILE A 182 13.31 -7.38 -10.21
C ILE A 182 14.28 -8.00 -11.21
N SER A 183 13.96 -9.17 -11.76
CA SER A 183 14.86 -9.86 -12.70
C SER A 183 14.57 -9.53 -14.16
N LEU A 184 13.29 -9.45 -14.56
CA LEU A 184 12.93 -9.19 -15.95
C LEU A 184 11.53 -8.60 -16.08
N LEU A 185 11.38 -7.58 -16.92
CA LEU A 185 10.08 -7.13 -17.42
C LEU A 185 10.08 -7.17 -18.95
N SER A 186 9.11 -7.88 -19.52
CA SER A 186 8.99 -8.11 -20.96
C SER A 186 7.67 -7.53 -21.50
N LEU A 187 7.77 -6.73 -22.55
CA LEU A 187 6.65 -6.14 -23.28
C LEU A 187 6.66 -6.65 -24.73
N ASP A 188 5.50 -6.99 -25.25
CA ASP A 188 5.30 -7.12 -26.69
C ASP A 188 4.94 -5.74 -27.26
N VAL A 189 5.62 -5.36 -28.33
CA VAL A 189 5.44 -4.08 -29.02
C VAL A 189 4.87 -4.36 -30.39
N TYR A 190 3.66 -3.87 -30.63
CA TYR A 190 2.99 -3.92 -31.92
C TYR A 190 3.21 -2.58 -32.60
N VAL A 191 3.89 -2.63 -33.74
CA VAL A 191 4.20 -1.47 -34.56
C VAL A 191 3.16 -1.41 -35.67
N GLY A 192 2.14 -0.56 -35.50
CA GLY A 192 1.18 -0.22 -36.53
C GLY A 192 1.67 0.91 -37.44
N SER A 193 0.92 1.19 -38.51
CA SER A 193 1.17 2.36 -39.38
C SER A 193 1.00 3.68 -38.63
N ASP A 194 0.00 3.74 -37.74
CA ASP A 194 -0.46 4.97 -37.09
C ASP A 194 -0.41 4.89 -35.55
N GLU A 195 0.13 3.81 -34.98
CA GLU A 195 0.22 3.67 -33.52
C GLU A 195 1.28 2.64 -33.12
N LEU A 196 2.00 2.93 -32.03
CA LEU A 196 2.77 1.93 -31.30
C LEU A 196 1.95 1.46 -30.10
N ILE A 197 1.76 0.16 -29.98
CA ILE A 197 1.00 -0.46 -28.89
C ILE A 197 1.95 -1.36 -28.09
N PHE A 198 2.02 -1.13 -26.79
CA PHE A 198 2.81 -1.90 -25.85
C PHE A 198 1.87 -2.76 -25.01
N LYS A 199 2.06 -4.07 -25.09
CA LYS A 199 1.33 -5.06 -24.31
C LYS A 199 2.28 -5.72 -23.33
N ARG A 200 1.92 -5.72 -22.05
CA ARG A 200 2.72 -6.40 -21.04
C ARG A 200 2.59 -7.91 -21.18
N LYS A 201 3.72 -8.61 -21.28
CA LYS A 201 3.75 -10.07 -21.41
C LYS A 201 4.12 -10.76 -20.10
N HIS A 202 5.19 -10.30 -19.45
CA HIS A 202 5.73 -11.00 -18.29
C HIS A 202 6.52 -10.06 -17.39
N VAL A 203 6.36 -10.22 -16.07
CA VAL A 203 7.21 -9.56 -15.07
C VAL A 203 7.61 -10.57 -14.03
N GLU A 204 8.91 -10.75 -13.85
CA GLU A 204 9.48 -11.57 -12.79
C GLU A 204 9.97 -10.66 -11.66
N CYS A 205 9.21 -10.62 -10.57
CA CYS A 205 9.55 -9.88 -9.35
C CYS A 205 9.77 -10.87 -8.21
N LYS A 206 10.90 -10.77 -7.51
CA LYS A 206 11.24 -11.68 -6.41
C LYS A 206 10.78 -11.16 -5.04
N SER A 207 10.71 -9.83 -4.90
CA SER A 207 10.59 -9.20 -3.57
C SER A 207 9.25 -8.49 -3.32
N PHE A 208 8.34 -8.42 -4.31
CA PHE A 208 7.07 -7.72 -4.16
C PHE A 208 6.00 -8.23 -5.14
N SER A 209 4.75 -8.25 -4.67
CA SER A 209 3.58 -8.68 -5.45
C SER A 209 2.90 -7.54 -6.21
N TRP A 210 3.25 -6.28 -5.92
CA TRP A 210 2.53 -5.11 -6.46
C TRP A 210 3.49 -3.97 -6.82
N TYR A 211 3.29 -3.42 -8.02
CA TYR A 211 4.10 -2.33 -8.59
C TYR A 211 3.31 -1.56 -9.65
N LEU A 212 3.73 -0.33 -9.90
CA LEU A 212 3.25 0.54 -10.97
C LEU A 212 4.33 0.63 -12.06
N CYS A 213 3.93 0.51 -13.33
CA CYS A 213 4.83 0.70 -14.47
C CYS A 213 4.36 1.88 -15.33
N LYS A 214 5.26 2.80 -15.62
CA LYS A 214 5.05 3.85 -16.61
C LYS A 214 6.11 3.73 -17.69
N LEU A 215 5.67 3.62 -18.94
CA LEU A 215 6.57 3.67 -20.08
C LEU A 215 6.64 5.11 -20.58
N PHE A 216 7.83 5.47 -21.07
CA PHE A 216 8.11 6.75 -21.70
C PHE A 216 8.94 6.51 -22.96
N ALA A 217 8.65 7.28 -23.99
CA ALA A 217 9.55 7.42 -25.12
C ALA A 217 10.51 8.57 -24.83
N LEU A 218 11.80 8.36 -25.07
CA LEU A 218 12.83 9.36 -24.84
C LEU A 218 13.14 10.08 -26.15
N GLY A 219 12.96 11.40 -26.15
CA GLY A 219 13.36 12.23 -27.28
C GLY A 219 14.84 12.59 -27.27
N SER A 220 15.27 13.24 -28.34
CA SER A 220 16.68 13.52 -28.61
C SER A 220 17.37 14.38 -27.55
N ASN A 221 16.59 15.17 -26.80
CA ASN A 221 17.10 16.06 -25.74
C ASN A 221 16.89 15.47 -24.33
N GLY A 222 16.50 14.20 -24.23
CA GLY A 222 16.13 13.55 -22.96
C GLY A 222 14.73 13.89 -22.49
N GLU A 223 13.87 14.46 -23.34
CA GLU A 223 12.46 14.67 -23.03
C GLU A 223 11.72 13.34 -22.87
N GLU A 224 10.91 13.21 -21.81
CA GLU A 224 10.09 12.02 -21.54
C GLU A 224 8.67 12.23 -22.08
N ILE A 225 8.27 11.41 -23.06
CA ILE A 225 6.90 11.42 -23.60
C ILE A 225 6.18 10.17 -23.08
N GLY A 226 5.22 10.40 -22.18
CA GLY A 226 4.46 9.33 -21.54
C GLY A 226 3.45 8.69 -22.51
N PHE A 227 3.34 7.35 -22.44
CA PHE A 227 2.33 6.62 -23.18
C PHE A 227 0.95 6.74 -22.50
N LYS A 228 -0.13 6.72 -23.29
CA LYS A 228 -1.50 6.69 -22.75
C LYS A 228 -1.87 5.27 -22.38
N GLU A 229 -2.35 5.07 -21.15
CA GLU A 229 -2.92 3.79 -20.75
C GLU A 229 -4.31 3.60 -21.38
N ARG A 230 -4.52 2.44 -22.00
CA ARG A 230 -5.79 1.91 -22.44
C ARG A 230 -6.06 0.60 -21.69
N ASN A 231 -7.26 0.46 -21.15
CA ASN A 231 -7.73 -0.81 -20.63
C ASN A 231 -8.27 -1.64 -21.81
N ASP A 232 -7.72 -2.82 -22.03
CA ASP A 232 -8.30 -3.76 -22.98
C ASP A 232 -9.55 -4.41 -22.36
N LEU A 233 -10.73 -4.04 -22.88
CA LEU A 233 -12.02 -4.53 -22.38
C LEU A 233 -12.41 -5.88 -22.99
N THR A 234 -11.62 -6.48 -23.88
CA THR A 234 -12.00 -7.71 -24.60
C THR A 234 -11.81 -9.00 -23.79
N ASN A 235 -11.08 -8.98 -22.67
CA ASN A 235 -10.77 -10.17 -21.84
C ASN A 235 -11.42 -10.15 -20.44
N GLN A 236 -12.67 -9.70 -20.32
CA GLN A 236 -13.37 -9.61 -19.02
C GLN A 236 -13.73 -10.95 -18.34
N LEU A 237 -13.42 -12.11 -18.93
CA LEU A 237 -13.84 -13.41 -18.39
C LEU A 237 -12.82 -14.12 -17.48
N ILE A 238 -11.65 -13.52 -17.21
CA ILE A 238 -10.74 -14.02 -16.17
C ILE A 238 -10.40 -12.86 -15.23
N LEU A 239 -11.15 -12.78 -14.12
CA LEU A 239 -10.79 -11.98 -12.96
C LEU A 239 -9.34 -12.32 -12.56
N ASN A 240 -8.40 -11.42 -12.87
CA ASN A 240 -7.34 -10.94 -11.97
C ASN A 240 -6.22 -10.15 -12.67
N ASN A 241 -6.17 -10.05 -14.00
CA ASN A 241 -5.19 -9.22 -14.69
C ASN A 241 -5.81 -8.61 -15.96
N ALA A 242 -6.43 -7.44 -15.85
CA ALA A 242 -6.70 -6.65 -17.05
C ALA A 242 -5.33 -6.34 -17.70
N GLU A 243 -5.13 -6.77 -18.95
CA GLU A 243 -3.90 -6.46 -19.68
C GLU A 243 -3.87 -4.95 -19.93
N ILE A 244 -2.99 -4.24 -19.20
CA ILE A 244 -2.77 -2.81 -19.39
C ILE A 244 -2.04 -2.63 -20.71
N ILE A 245 -2.69 -1.96 -21.66
CA ILE A 245 -2.14 -1.57 -22.94
C ILE A 245 -1.66 -0.13 -22.83
N GLN A 246 -0.46 0.17 -23.33
CA GLN A 246 0.04 1.53 -23.44
C GLN A 246 0.22 1.90 -24.90
N SER A 247 -0.31 3.04 -25.34
CA SER A 247 -0.29 3.42 -26.75
C SER A 247 0.12 4.87 -26.97
N MET A 248 0.72 5.12 -28.14
CA MET A 248 1.18 6.44 -28.56
C MET A 248 1.10 6.56 -30.09
N PRO A 249 0.70 7.73 -30.64
CA PRO A 249 0.79 7.98 -32.07
C PRO A 249 2.24 7.85 -32.57
N PRO A 250 2.47 7.69 -33.88
CA PRO A 250 3.81 7.60 -34.43
C PRO A 250 4.45 8.96 -34.28
N LEU A 251 5.51 9.03 -33.47
CA LEU A 251 6.32 10.24 -33.37
C LEU A 251 7.56 10.03 -34.23
N ASP A 252 7.47 10.41 -35.52
CA ASP A 252 8.59 10.38 -36.46
C ASP A 252 9.82 11.14 -35.95
N HIS A 253 9.61 12.15 -35.09
CA HIS A 253 10.68 12.92 -34.47
C HIS A 253 11.36 12.21 -33.28
N LEU A 254 10.75 11.16 -32.71
CA LEU A 254 11.35 10.33 -31.67
C LEU A 254 12.12 9.14 -32.24
N ILE A 255 11.77 8.70 -33.45
CA ILE A 255 12.43 7.58 -34.13
C ILE A 255 13.66 8.10 -34.87
N ARG A 256 14.81 8.09 -34.21
CA ARG A 256 16.08 8.54 -34.82
C ARG A 256 16.71 7.39 -35.58
N LYS A 257 16.77 7.49 -36.92
CA LYS A 257 17.37 6.46 -37.80
C LYS A 257 16.76 5.06 -37.62
N GLY A 258 15.45 4.97 -37.32
CA GLY A 258 14.78 3.69 -37.08
C GLY A 258 14.95 3.14 -35.66
N THR A 259 15.59 3.89 -34.76
CA THR A 259 15.75 3.56 -33.34
C THR A 259 14.79 4.38 -32.48
N LEU A 260 14.05 3.71 -31.58
CA LEU A 260 13.25 4.33 -30.53
C LEU A 260 13.89 4.06 -29.18
N SER A 261 14.18 5.12 -28.43
CA SER A 261 14.63 5.02 -27.04
C SER A 261 13.43 4.99 -26.10
N LEU A 262 13.41 4.04 -25.19
CA LEU A 262 12.37 3.86 -24.20
C LEU A 262 12.94 3.94 -22.79
N GLN A 263 12.15 4.48 -21.88
CA GLN A 263 12.38 4.39 -20.45
C GLN A 263 11.16 3.76 -19.79
N LEU A 264 11.40 2.74 -18.98
CA LEU A 264 10.42 2.16 -18.10
C LEU A 264 10.71 2.59 -16.68
N GLU A 265 9.73 3.25 -16.06
CA GLU A 265 9.71 3.55 -14.64
C GLU A 265 8.89 2.49 -13.91
N ILE A 266 9.51 1.80 -12.95
CA ILE A 266 8.86 0.83 -12.09
C ILE A 266 8.88 1.37 -10.66
N THR A 267 7.72 1.67 -10.11
CA THR A 267 7.55 2.04 -8.69
C THR A 267 6.97 0.85 -7.92
N TYR A 268 7.62 0.46 -6.83
CA TYR A 268 7.17 -0.64 -5.98
C TYR A 268 7.36 -0.34 -4.49
N TYR A 269 6.67 -1.12 -3.65
CA TYR A 269 6.58 -0.90 -2.21
C TYR A 269 7.07 -2.14 -1.47
N PRO A 270 8.36 -2.20 -1.09
CA PRO A 270 9.02 -3.40 -0.53
C PRO A 270 8.63 -3.73 0.92
N ALA A 271 7.51 -3.19 1.41
CA ALA A 271 7.00 -3.24 2.78
C ALA A 271 7.50 -2.15 3.74
N VAL A 272 7.40 -2.40 5.05
CA VAL A 272 7.82 -1.47 6.12
C VAL A 272 9.34 -1.34 6.10
N VAL A 273 9.85 -0.12 5.91
CA VAL A 273 11.31 0.14 5.85
C VAL A 273 11.87 0.71 7.14
N SER A 274 11.01 1.28 7.98
CA SER A 274 11.37 1.75 9.31
C SER A 274 10.17 1.65 10.22
N GLU A 275 10.42 1.23 11.45
CA GLU A 275 9.44 1.23 12.51
C GLU A 275 10.10 1.59 13.83
N SER A 276 9.48 2.49 14.61
CA SER A 276 9.96 2.86 15.93
C SER A 276 8.82 2.97 16.92
N THR A 277 9.10 2.60 18.17
CA THR A 277 8.12 2.62 19.27
C THR A 277 8.68 3.44 20.41
N ARG A 278 7.92 4.45 20.84
CA ARG A 278 8.28 5.32 21.95
C ARG A 278 7.22 5.20 23.04
N ILE A 279 7.64 4.83 24.24
CA ILE A 279 6.78 4.83 25.43
C ILE A 279 6.74 6.27 25.95
N MET A 280 5.53 6.79 26.18
CA MET A 280 5.29 8.10 26.74
C MET A 280 4.82 7.91 28.19
N PHE A 281 5.56 8.52 29.12
CA PHE A 281 5.32 8.47 30.56
C PHE A 281 4.48 9.66 31.02
#